data_AF-A0A8H9MQ51-F1
#
_entry.id   AF-A0A8H9MQ51-F1
#
_cell.length_a   1.000
_cell.length_b   1.000
_cell.length_c   1.000
_cell.angle_alpha   90.00
_cell.angle_beta   90.00
_cell.angle_gamma   90.00
#
_symmetry.space_group_name_H-M   'P 1'
#
loop_
_entity.id
_entity.type
_entity.pdbx_description
1 polymer ?
#
loop_
_entity_poly.entity_id
_entity_poly.type
_entity_poly.pdbx_seq_one_letter_code
_entity_poly.pdbx_strand_id
1 'polypeptide(L)'
;MANHFSSRYRVLEVRSQHDLEMLLERMWPTKAVPAHELFERLQLSPFDESIIKSDLGFPRSWYTPKELAAYFWKRSNYYASEQRDICCEDD
;
A
#
# COMPACT_ATOMS: atom_id res chain seq x y z
N MET A 1 8.05 -23.65 2.33
CA MET A 1 8.78 -23.38 1.07
C MET A 1 9.49 -22.05 1.24
N ALA A 2 10.81 -22.06 1.45
CA ALA A 2 11.57 -20.84 1.67
C ALA A 2 11.75 -20.11 0.32
N ASN A 3 11.09 -18.97 0.16
CA ASN A 3 11.25 -18.13 -1.02
C ASN A 3 12.69 -17.63 -1.06
N HIS A 4 13.50 -18.23 -1.93
CA HIS A 4 14.89 -17.84 -2.15
C HIS A 4 14.91 -16.56 -2.99
N PHE A 5 14.63 -15.42 -2.35
CA PHE A 5 14.80 -14.11 -2.97
C PHE A 5 16.28 -13.91 -3.32
N SER A 6 16.55 -13.50 -4.55
CA SER A 6 17.91 -13.17 -5.00
C SER A 6 18.53 -12.14 -4.04
N SER A 7 19.79 -12.33 -3.65
CA SER A 7 20.55 -11.59 -2.62
C SER A 7 20.58 -10.05 -2.76
N ARG A 8 19.95 -9.49 -3.80
CA ARG A 8 19.87 -8.05 -4.08
C ARG A 8 18.54 -7.43 -3.65
N TYR A 9 17.54 -8.24 -3.33
CA TYR A 9 16.23 -7.77 -2.89
C TYR A 9 16.13 -7.93 -1.37
N ARG A 10 15.88 -6.82 -0.68
CA ARG A 10 15.55 -6.83 0.74
C ARG A 10 14.03 -6.86 0.86
N VAL A 11 13.50 -7.92 1.46
CA VAL A 11 12.10 -7.94 1.89
C VAL A 11 11.96 -6.91 3.00
N LEU A 12 11.06 -5.94 2.79
CA LEU A 12 10.70 -4.96 3.81
C LEU A 12 9.46 -5.48 4.51
N GLU A 13 9.60 -5.83 5.79
CA GLU A 13 8.44 -6.12 6.64
C GLU A 13 7.72 -4.82 6.96
N VAL A 14 6.44 -4.78 6.60
CA VAL A 14 5.53 -3.68 6.92
C VAL A 14 4.64 -4.16 8.07
N ARG A 15 4.73 -3.49 9.23
CA ARG A 15 3.98 -3.90 10.43
C ARG A 15 2.88 -2.93 10.82
N SER A 16 2.84 -1.77 10.17
CA SER A 16 1.83 -0.74 10.42
C SER A 16 1.55 0.09 9.17
N GLN A 17 0.43 0.81 9.18
CA GLN A 17 0.13 1.84 8.18
C GLN A 17 1.25 2.90 8.11
N HIS A 18 1.86 3.25 9.24
CA HIS A 18 2.93 4.25 9.29
C HIS A 18 4.20 3.77 8.56
N ASP A 19 4.52 2.48 8.63
CA ASP A 19 5.64 1.90 7.88
C ASP A 19 5.42 2.00 6.36
N LEU A 20 4.18 1.79 5.90
CA LEU A 20 3.81 2.02 4.49
C LEU A 20 3.97 3.48 4.09
N GLU A 21 3.53 4.40 4.93
CA GLU A 21 3.65 5.83 4.67
C GLU A 21 5.12 6.23 4.54
N MET A 22 5.98 5.83 5.47
CA MET A 22 7.43 6.08 5.38
C MET A 22 8.06 5.45 4.14
N LEU A 23 7.61 4.26 3.73
CA LEU A 23 8.10 3.59 2.54
C LEU A 23 7.71 4.36 1.26
N LEU A 24 6.47 4.84 1.20
CA LEU A 24 5.98 5.69 0.10
C LEU A 24 6.70 7.04 0.07
N GLU A 25 6.95 7.67 1.22
CA GLU A 25 7.72 8.92 1.31
C GLU A 25 9.18 8.75 0.87
N ARG A 26 9.79 7.58 1.12
CA ARG A 26 11.14 7.26 0.62
C ARG A 26 11.18 7.11 -0.91
N MET A 27 10.11 6.57 -1.51
CA MET A 27 10.01 6.43 -2.97
C MET A 27 9.63 7.74 -3.67
N TRP A 28 8.84 8.59 -2.99
CA TRP A 28 8.40 9.90 -3.46
C TRP A 28 8.65 10.99 -2.41
N PRO A 29 9.87 11.56 -2.38
CA PRO A 29 10.25 12.55 -1.37
C PRO A 29 9.45 13.86 -1.46
N THR A 30 8.81 14.12 -2.60
CA THR A 30 7.93 15.28 -2.83
C THR A 30 6.58 15.17 -2.12
N LYS A 31 6.28 14.04 -1.47
CA LYS A 31 5.00 13.76 -0.78
C LYS A 31 3.75 13.88 -1.67
N ALA A 32 3.95 13.95 -2.98
CA ALA A 32 2.92 13.87 -4.00
C ALA A 32 3.33 12.74 -4.94
N VAL A 33 2.48 11.73 -5.04
CA VAL A 33 2.68 10.53 -5.85
C VAL A 33 1.88 10.70 -7.14
N PRO A 34 2.52 10.91 -8.30
CA PRO A 34 1.79 10.98 -9.56
C PRO A 34 1.09 9.66 -9.85
N ALA A 35 -0.19 9.71 -10.24
CA ALA A 35 -0.99 8.51 -10.45
C ALA A 35 -0.38 7.57 -11.51
N HIS A 36 0.08 8.13 -12.64
CA HIS A 36 0.73 7.36 -13.71
C HIS A 36 2.00 6.63 -13.21
N GLU A 37 2.84 7.33 -12.44
CA GLU A 37 4.09 6.77 -11.93
C GLU A 37 3.83 5.67 -10.89
N LEU A 38 2.79 5.82 -10.07
CA LEU A 38 2.35 4.78 -9.14
C LEU A 38 2.01 3.48 -9.88
N PHE A 39 1.16 3.56 -10.92
CA PHE A 39 0.70 2.38 -11.65
C PHE A 39 1.83 1.72 -12.43
N GLU A 40 2.72 2.50 -13.05
CA GLU A 40 3.88 1.98 -13.77
C GLU A 40 4.92 1.34 -12.84
N ARG A 41 5.32 2.02 -11.75
CA ARG A 41 6.36 1.50 -10.83
C ARG A 41 5.92 0.25 -10.08
N LEU A 42 4.67 0.20 -9.64
CA LEU A 42 4.12 -0.95 -8.92
C LEU A 42 3.67 -2.07 -9.86
N GLN A 43 3.77 -1.87 -11.19
CA GLN A 43 3.35 -2.83 -12.22
C GLN A 43 1.91 -3.31 -11.98
N LEU A 44 1.03 -2.37 -11.63
CA LEU A 44 -0.37 -2.67 -11.34
C LEU A 44 -1.09 -3.00 -12.64
N SER A 45 -1.98 -4.00 -12.60
CA SER A 45 -2.77 -4.32 -13.78
C SER A 45 -3.77 -3.19 -14.08
N PRO A 46 -4.24 -3.05 -15.34
CA PRO A 46 -5.29 -2.08 -15.67
C PRO A 46 -6.57 -2.27 -14.83
N PHE A 47 -6.82 -3.51 -14.39
CA PHE A 47 -7.91 -3.83 -13.48
C PHE A 47 -7.67 -3.23 -12.08
N ASP A 48 -6.48 -3.43 -11.51
CA ASP A 48 -6.11 -2.84 -10.22
C ASP A 48 -6.15 -1.31 -10.26
N GLU A 49 -5.65 -0.71 -11.35
CA GLU A 49 -5.73 0.73 -11.58
C GLU A 49 -7.18 1.23 -11.58
N SER A 50 -8.09 0.52 -12.27
CA SER A 50 -9.51 0.88 -12.30
C SER A 50 -10.16 0.85 -10.91
N ILE A 51 -9.77 -0.12 -10.08
CA ILE A 51 -10.27 -0.25 -8.72
C ILE A 51 -9.76 0.87 -7.83
N ILE A 52 -8.45 1.15 -7.87
CA ILE A 52 -7.84 2.23 -7.09
C ILE A 52 -8.47 3.58 -7.45
N LYS A 53 -8.67 3.84 -8.75
CA LYS A 53 -9.36 5.04 -9.23
C LYS A 53 -10.80 5.14 -8.74
N SER A 54 -11.52 4.01 -8.70
CA SER A 54 -12.89 3.97 -8.19
C SER A 54 -12.95 4.26 -6.69
N ASP A 55 -12.04 3.67 -5.91
CA ASP A 55 -12.04 3.77 -4.44
C ASP A 55 -11.53 5.13 -3.93
N LEU A 56 -10.48 5.69 -4.55
CA LEU A 56 -9.86 6.96 -4.14
C LEU A 56 -10.44 8.18 -4.85
N GLY A 57 -11.35 7.96 -5.81
CA GLY A 57 -12.02 8.99 -6.59
C GLY A 57 -11.34 9.30 -7.93
N PHE A 58 -12.18 9.45 -8.96
CA PHE A 58 -11.77 9.70 -10.34
C PHE A 58 -12.26 11.07 -10.84
N PRO A 59 -11.48 11.78 -11.69
CA PRO A 59 -10.06 11.59 -12.04
C PRO A 59 -9.13 12.39 -11.12
N ARG A 60 -8.05 11.75 -10.62
CA ARG A 60 -6.97 12.41 -9.86
C ARG A 60 -5.63 12.19 -10.56
N SER A 61 -4.84 13.25 -10.67
CA SER A 61 -3.50 13.20 -11.29
C SER A 61 -2.40 12.83 -10.30
N TRP A 62 -2.67 12.98 -9.00
CA TRP A 62 -1.72 12.72 -7.91
C TRP A 62 -2.46 12.23 -6.66
N TYR A 63 -1.71 11.51 -5.84
CA TYR A 63 -2.12 11.00 -4.54
C TYR A 63 -1.13 11.42 -3.46
N THR A 64 -1.54 11.38 -2.19
CA THR A 64 -0.63 11.57 -1.05
C THR A 64 -0.14 10.22 -0.51
N PRO A 65 1.12 10.12 -0.04
CA PRO A 65 1.62 8.91 0.62
C PRO A 65 0.72 8.43 1.76
N LYS A 66 0.17 9.36 2.54
CA LYS A 66 -0.73 9.07 3.65
C LYS A 66 -2.02 8.38 3.20
N GLU A 67 -2.67 8.86 2.14
CA GLU A 67 -3.91 8.24 1.65
C GLU A 67 -3.66 6.88 1.02
N LEU A 68 -2.56 6.74 0.28
CA LEU A 68 -2.15 5.48 -0.33
C LEU A 68 -1.77 4.45 0.74
N ALA A 69 -1.05 4.86 1.78
CA ALA A 69 -0.72 3.99 2.91
C ALA A 69 -1.99 3.49 3.61
N ALA A 70 -2.95 4.38 3.88
CA ALA A 70 -4.23 3.99 4.46
C ALA A 70 -5.01 3.02 3.56
N TYR A 71 -5.03 3.28 2.25
CA TYR A 71 -5.70 2.42 1.27
C TYR A 71 -5.08 1.02 1.20
N PHE A 72 -3.76 0.95 1.02
CA PHE A 72 -3.03 -0.32 0.95
C PHE A 72 -3.10 -1.09 2.27
N TRP A 73 -3.03 -0.40 3.41
CA TRP A 73 -3.20 -1.03 4.72
C TRP A 73 -4.59 -1.64 4.86
N LYS A 74 -5.65 -0.87 4.60
CA LYS A 74 -7.05 -1.31 4.70
C LYS A 74 -7.36 -2.53 3.82
N ARG A 75 -6.76 -2.60 2.62
CA ARG A 75 -6.92 -3.74 1.70
C ARG A 75 -5.93 -4.89 1.96
N SER A 76 -4.94 -4.70 2.82
CA SER A 76 -4.00 -5.75 3.17
C SER A 76 -4.65 -6.80 4.07
N ASN A 77 -4.14 -8.02 4.01
CA ASN A 77 -4.57 -9.09 4.90
C ASN A 77 -4.27 -8.79 6.39
N TYR A 78 -3.31 -7.89 6.67
CA TYR A 78 -2.92 -7.51 8.03
C TYR A 78 -4.00 -6.71 8.75
N TYR A 79 -4.70 -5.82 8.05
CA TYR A 79 -5.82 -5.08 8.62
C TYR A 79 -6.99 -6.00 9.01
N ALA A 80 -7.23 -7.06 8.21
CA ALA A 80 -8.22 -8.08 8.55
C ALA A 80 -7.80 -8.94 9.75
N SER A 81 -6.50 -9.11 9.99
CA SER A 81 -5.97 -9.78 11.18
C SER A 81 -6.11 -8.90 12.42
N GLU A 82 -5.72 -7.62 12.36
CA GLU A 82 -5.93 -6.67 13.46
C GLU A 82 -7.40 -6.57 13.86
N GLN A 83 -8.33 -6.51 12.90
CA GLN A 83 -9.77 -6.50 13.24
C GLN A 83 -10.24 -7.80 13.91
N ARG A 84 -9.70 -8.96 13.53
CA ARG A 84 -10.06 -10.23 14.18
C ARG A 84 -9.53 -10.31 15.60
N ASP A 85 -8.30 -9.86 15.84
CA ASP A 85 -7.70 -9.86 17.16
C ASP A 85 -8.48 -8.93 18.11
N ILE A 86 -8.89 -7.73 17.63
CA ILE A 86 -9.73 -6.80 18.41
C ILE A 86 -11.09 -7.41 18.77
N CYS A 87 -11.73 -8.16 17.86
CA CYS A 87 -13.02 -8.79 18.13
C CYS A 87 -12.95 -9.98 19.11
N CYS A 88 -11.75 -10.44 19.48
CA CYS A 88 -11.56 -11.55 20.42
C CYS A 88 -11.11 -11.09 21.82
N GLU A 89 -11.01 -9.78 22.08
CA GLU A 89 -10.65 -9.22 23.39
C GLU A 89 -11.88 -8.78 24.23
N ASP A 90 -13.11 -8.97 23.73
CA ASP A 90 -14.38 -8.69 24.41
C ASP A 90 -15.12 -9.98 24.87
N ASP A 91 -14.43 -10.91 25.56
CA ASP A 91 -15.07 -11.98 26.36
C ASP A 91 -14.46 -12.08 27.78
#